data_AF-A0A6J0L4T3-F1
#
_entry.id   AF-A0A6J0L4T3-F1
#
_cell.length_a   1.000
_cell.length_b   1.000
_cell.length_c   1.000
_cell.angle_alpha   90.00
_cell.angle_beta   90.00
_cell.angle_gamma   90.00
#
_symmetry.space_group_name_H-M   'P 1'
#
loop_
_entity.id
_entity.type
_entity.pdbx_description
1 polymer ?
#
loop_
_entity_poly.entity_id
_entity_poly.type
_entity_poly.pdbx_seq_one_letter_code
_entity_poly.pdbx_strand_id
1 'polypeptide(L)'
;MASSSTIDYEIITDPWDPKCVSACTMYFPGKEPEDTELLLEKIRGKLDERIHNHTLAEEYRIMNDQIVKSQGFDVDFSKLRYLFDFQPAFLDEVYPLGKPDTGRVYFGRLAAEAVEIYNKREGTSFELVEVEKTNIYLNSGKFYFITFVAKDSWNQTKLFQAKVIHVFCREIVHSFCRLKPNQQVTCVDEESFAKKAPISKEASITRKKKRKHSITN
;
A
#
# COMPACT_ATOMS: atom_id res chain seq x y z
N MET A 1 -10.59 -46.79 13.43
CA MET A 1 -11.15 -46.13 12.22
C MET A 1 -11.11 -44.65 12.48
N ALA A 2 -10.28 -43.92 11.72
CA ALA A 2 -9.89 -42.55 12.01
C ALA A 2 -11.07 -41.57 11.90
N SER A 3 -11.18 -40.70 12.91
CA SER A 3 -12.00 -39.49 12.89
C SER A 3 -11.40 -38.54 11.84
N SER A 4 -12.10 -38.39 10.73
CA SER A 4 -11.82 -37.37 9.73
C SER A 4 -12.26 -36.02 10.32
N SER A 5 -11.32 -35.29 10.91
CA SER A 5 -11.51 -33.87 11.22
C SER A 5 -11.50 -33.11 9.90
N THR A 6 -12.65 -33.06 9.24
CA THR A 6 -12.88 -32.11 8.15
C THR A 6 -12.87 -30.75 8.82
N ILE A 7 -11.74 -30.05 8.70
CA ILE A 7 -11.67 -28.65 9.08
C ILE A 7 -12.47 -27.95 7.98
N ASP A 8 -13.75 -27.75 8.25
CA ASP A 8 -14.63 -26.97 7.38
C ASP A 8 -14.06 -25.55 7.40
N TYR A 9 -13.21 -25.24 6.40
CA TYR A 9 -12.97 -23.87 6.03
C TYR A 9 -14.31 -23.36 5.53
N GLU A 10 -15.09 -22.71 6.39
CA GLU A 10 -16.17 -21.86 5.94
C GLU A 10 -15.54 -20.88 4.95
N ILE A 11 -15.72 -21.15 3.66
CA ILE A 11 -15.44 -20.18 2.61
C ILE A 11 -16.47 -19.10 2.85
N ILE A 12 -16.10 -18.10 3.64
CA ILE A 12 -16.94 -16.94 3.85
C ILE A 12 -17.01 -16.26 2.48
N THR A 13 -18.18 -16.34 1.86
CA THR A 13 -18.45 -15.96 0.46
C THR A 13 -18.83 -14.49 0.32
N ASP A 14 -18.81 -13.71 1.40
CA ASP A 14 -19.15 -12.29 1.36
C ASP A 14 -17.90 -11.43 1.09
N PRO A 15 -17.66 -10.98 -0.16
CA PRO A 15 -16.52 -10.10 -0.46
C PRO A 15 -16.58 -8.77 0.33
N TRP A 16 -17.74 -8.42 0.90
CA TRP A 16 -17.95 -7.23 1.71
C TRP A 16 -17.57 -7.43 3.17
N ASP A 17 -17.44 -8.67 3.65
CA ASP A 17 -16.96 -8.94 5.00
C ASP A 17 -15.48 -8.49 5.11
N PRO A 18 -15.12 -7.63 6.08
CA PRO A 18 -13.74 -7.23 6.34
C PRO A 18 -12.80 -8.41 6.70
N LYS A 19 -13.33 -9.61 6.96
CA LYS A 19 -12.57 -10.84 7.21
C LYS A 19 -12.39 -11.73 5.96
N CYS A 20 -13.01 -11.41 4.83
CA CYS A 20 -12.99 -12.22 3.60
C CYS A 20 -11.81 -11.92 2.68
N VAL A 21 -10.59 -12.09 3.17
CA VAL A 21 -9.40 -12.02 2.31
C VAL A 21 -8.55 -13.24 2.59
N SER A 22 -8.42 -14.10 1.58
CA SER A 22 -7.43 -15.17 1.58
C SER A 22 -6.55 -15.01 0.35
N ALA A 23 -5.25 -14.85 0.60
CA ALA A 23 -4.27 -14.69 -0.46
C ALA A 23 -3.93 -16.05 -1.06
N CYS A 24 -3.89 -16.10 -2.39
CA CYS A 24 -3.53 -17.27 -3.18
C CYS A 24 -2.33 -16.94 -4.07
N THR A 25 -1.55 -17.95 -4.46
CA THR A 25 -0.48 -17.72 -5.43
C THR A 25 -1.05 -17.43 -6.80
N MET A 26 -0.43 -16.47 -7.49
CA MET A 26 -0.84 -16.09 -8.84
C MET A 26 -0.41 -17.13 -9.88
N TYR A 27 0.70 -17.83 -9.63
CA TYR A 27 1.31 -18.76 -10.57
C TYR A 27 1.68 -20.07 -9.90
N PHE A 28 1.74 -21.13 -10.70
CA PHE A 28 2.33 -22.39 -10.26
C PHE A 28 3.86 -22.25 -10.18
N PRO A 29 4.51 -22.87 -9.17
CA PRO A 29 5.97 -22.88 -9.08
C PRO A 29 6.63 -23.38 -10.38
N GLY A 30 7.55 -22.59 -10.93
CA GLY A 30 8.26 -22.87 -12.20
C GLY A 30 7.46 -22.51 -13.45
N LYS A 31 6.33 -21.81 -13.32
CA LYS A 31 5.49 -21.29 -14.41
C LYS A 31 5.31 -19.78 -14.33
N GLU A 32 6.08 -19.11 -13.47
CA GLU A 32 6.09 -17.66 -13.35
C GLU A 32 6.61 -17.02 -14.64
N PRO A 33 5.94 -15.96 -15.14
CA PRO A 33 6.52 -15.17 -16.22
C PRO A 33 7.75 -14.37 -15.75
N GLU A 34 8.63 -13.99 -16.67
CA GLU A 34 9.92 -13.33 -16.36
C GLU A 34 9.75 -12.01 -15.58
N ASP A 35 8.67 -11.27 -15.81
CA ASP A 35 8.34 -10.03 -15.12
C ASP A 35 8.06 -10.21 -13.61
N THR A 36 7.75 -11.44 -13.18
CA THR A 36 7.46 -11.77 -11.78
C THR A 36 8.70 -11.68 -10.91
N GLU A 37 9.88 -11.98 -11.45
CA GLU A 37 11.14 -11.85 -10.71
C GLU A 37 11.43 -10.39 -10.36
N LEU A 38 11.26 -9.48 -11.34
CA LEU A 38 11.41 -8.04 -11.13
C LEU A 38 10.41 -7.50 -10.12
N LEU A 39 9.16 -7.97 -10.17
CA LEU A 39 8.14 -7.58 -9.19
C LEU A 39 8.49 -8.09 -7.79
N LEU A 40 8.94 -9.33 -7.65
CA LEU A 40 9.37 -9.90 -6.37
C LEU A 40 10.58 -9.15 -5.82
N GLU A 41 11.60 -8.87 -6.64
CA GLU A 41 12.77 -8.07 -6.24
C GLU A 41 12.35 -6.70 -5.74
N LYS A 42 11.33 -6.10 -6.36
CA LYS A 42 10.82 -4.81 -5.93
C LYS A 42 10.01 -4.86 -4.63
N ILE A 43 9.29 -5.94 -4.38
CA ILE A 43 8.50 -6.14 -3.15
C ILE A 43 9.41 -6.36 -1.94
N ARG A 44 10.46 -7.18 -2.07
CA ARG A 44 11.29 -7.62 -0.92
C ARG A 44 12.76 -7.24 -0.99
N GLY A 45 13.19 -6.61 -2.08
CA GLY A 45 14.61 -6.46 -2.41
C GLY A 45 15.18 -7.69 -3.13
N LYS A 46 16.47 -7.63 -3.46
CA LYS A 46 17.19 -8.76 -4.06
C LYS A 46 17.11 -9.98 -3.16
N LEU A 47 16.90 -11.14 -3.77
CA LEU A 47 16.84 -12.41 -3.08
C LEU A 47 18.18 -12.63 -2.34
N ASP A 48 18.15 -12.57 -1.01
CA ASP A 48 19.25 -12.99 -0.15
C ASP A 48 19.12 -14.51 0.07
N GLU A 49 20.22 -15.26 -0.10
CA GLU A 49 20.29 -16.70 0.17
C GLU A 49 19.93 -17.05 1.63
N ARG A 50 19.92 -16.06 2.53
CA ARG A 50 19.50 -16.17 3.94
C ARG A 50 17.98 -16.10 4.15
N ILE A 51 17.19 -15.88 3.10
CA ILE A 51 15.73 -15.89 3.18
C ILE A 51 15.27 -17.28 3.63
N HIS A 52 14.33 -17.33 4.57
CA HIS A 52 13.82 -18.58 5.13
C HIS A 52 13.33 -19.52 4.00
N ASN A 53 13.77 -20.78 4.04
CA ASN A 53 13.37 -21.82 3.08
C ASN A 53 11.97 -22.35 3.39
N HIS A 54 10.97 -21.47 3.42
CA HIS A 54 9.59 -21.87 3.66
C HIS A 54 9.00 -22.60 2.46
N THR A 55 8.30 -23.71 2.68
CA THR A 55 7.53 -24.33 1.60
C THR A 55 6.41 -23.38 1.15
N LEU A 56 5.87 -23.57 -0.07
CA LEU A 56 4.73 -22.77 -0.53
C LEU A 56 3.56 -22.80 0.47
N ALA A 57 3.29 -23.97 1.07
CA ALA A 57 2.25 -24.12 2.07
C ALA A 57 2.52 -23.33 3.37
N GLU A 58 3.79 -23.19 3.76
CA GLU A 58 4.19 -22.38 4.91
C GLU A 58 4.05 -20.89 4.62
N GLU A 59 4.51 -20.42 3.45
CA GLU A 59 4.34 -19.02 3.05
C GLU A 59 2.86 -18.63 2.93
N TYR A 60 2.04 -19.53 2.37
CA TYR A 60 0.59 -19.37 2.35
C TYR A 60 0.00 -19.17 3.75
N ARG A 61 0.40 -19.99 4.73
CA ARG A 61 -0.06 -19.87 6.12
C ARG A 61 0.43 -18.58 6.77
N ILE A 62 1.69 -18.23 6.59
CA ILE A 62 2.29 -17.01 7.16
C ILE A 62 1.59 -15.76 6.62
N MET A 63 1.33 -15.70 5.32
CA MET A 63 0.65 -14.56 4.71
C MET A 63 -0.80 -14.46 5.18
N ASN A 64 -1.56 -15.55 5.10
CA ASN A 64 -2.97 -15.54 5.49
C ASN A 64 -3.17 -15.27 6.99
N ASP A 65 -2.28 -15.78 7.86
CA ASP A 65 -2.31 -15.46 9.30
C ASP A 65 -2.10 -13.96 9.55
N GLN A 66 -1.17 -13.32 8.84
CA GLN A 66 -0.95 -11.87 8.93
C GLN A 66 -2.14 -11.08 8.39
N ILE A 67 -2.74 -11.50 7.26
CA ILE A 67 -3.93 -10.87 6.70
C ILE A 67 -5.09 -10.94 7.69
N VAL A 68 -5.36 -12.10 8.28
CA VAL A 68 -6.44 -12.27 9.25
C VAL A 68 -6.20 -11.43 10.51
N LYS A 69 -4.99 -11.47 11.07
CA LYS A 69 -4.63 -10.71 12.28
C LYS A 69 -4.72 -9.21 12.09
N SER A 70 -4.28 -8.70 10.93
CA SER A 70 -4.25 -7.27 10.64
C SER A 70 -5.48 -6.78 9.87
N GLN A 71 -6.38 -7.67 9.48
CA GLN A 71 -7.47 -7.40 8.52
C GLN A 71 -6.95 -6.83 7.19
N GLY A 72 -5.78 -7.29 6.75
CA GLY A 72 -5.13 -6.91 5.50
C GLY A 72 -4.28 -5.64 5.52
N PHE A 73 -4.19 -4.90 6.64
CA PHE A 73 -3.43 -3.64 6.67
C PHE A 73 -1.93 -3.80 6.99
N ASP A 74 -1.56 -4.81 7.77
CA ASP A 74 -0.20 -5.00 8.28
C ASP A 74 0.28 -6.40 7.89
N VAL A 75 0.96 -6.47 6.73
CA VAL A 75 1.53 -7.70 6.15
C VAL A 75 3.01 -7.45 5.81
N ASP A 76 3.87 -8.34 6.29
CA ASP A 76 5.30 -8.37 5.96
C ASP A 76 5.53 -9.25 4.72
N PHE A 77 5.92 -8.60 3.63
CA PHE A 77 6.22 -9.25 2.35
C PHE A 77 7.70 -9.64 2.19
N SER A 78 8.57 -9.23 3.12
CA SER A 78 10.03 -9.38 2.98
C SER A 78 10.49 -10.86 2.90
N LYS A 79 9.69 -11.77 3.47
CA LYS A 79 10.02 -13.20 3.58
C LYS A 79 9.33 -14.08 2.54
N LEU A 80 8.53 -13.50 1.64
CA LEU A 80 7.77 -14.27 0.64
C LEU A 80 8.62 -14.52 -0.60
N ARG A 81 8.59 -15.74 -1.10
CA ARG A 81 9.26 -16.20 -2.32
C ARG A 81 8.31 -16.41 -3.48
N TYR A 82 7.03 -16.63 -3.20
CA TYR A 82 6.00 -16.72 -4.21
C TYR A 82 5.24 -15.40 -4.35
N LEU A 83 4.78 -15.12 -5.58
CA LEU A 83 3.90 -13.99 -5.83
C LEU A 83 2.46 -14.38 -5.50
N PHE A 84 1.88 -13.63 -4.57
CA PHE A 84 0.48 -13.77 -4.20
C PHE A 84 -0.37 -12.70 -4.86
N ASP A 85 -1.67 -12.95 -4.96
CA ASP A 85 -2.67 -11.98 -5.39
C ASP A 85 -2.91 -10.85 -4.36
N PHE A 86 -2.26 -10.93 -3.19
CA PHE A 86 -2.18 -9.90 -2.17
C PHE A 86 -0.78 -9.28 -2.13
N GLN A 87 -0.65 -7.99 -2.42
CA GLN A 87 0.63 -7.31 -2.66
C GLN A 87 0.68 -5.90 -2.09
N PRO A 88 1.86 -5.34 -1.77
CA PRO A 88 1.97 -3.93 -1.44
C PRO A 88 1.77 -3.06 -2.69
N ALA A 89 1.16 -1.89 -2.52
CA ALA A 89 1.10 -0.88 -3.55
C ALA A 89 2.38 -0.03 -3.57
N PHE A 90 2.86 0.32 -4.76
CA PHE A 90 3.97 1.26 -4.92
C PHE A 90 3.45 2.68 -5.09
N LEU A 91 3.55 3.49 -4.02
CA LEU A 91 2.94 4.83 -3.98
C LEU A 91 3.58 5.83 -4.95
N ASP A 92 4.86 5.67 -5.27
CA ASP A 92 5.60 6.65 -6.08
C ASP A 92 5.56 6.32 -7.59
N GLU A 93 4.89 5.24 -7.99
CA GLU A 93 4.76 4.83 -9.39
C GLU A 93 3.42 5.22 -9.99
N VAL A 94 3.39 5.32 -11.32
CA VAL A 94 2.16 5.58 -12.08
C VAL A 94 1.18 4.43 -11.88
N TYR A 95 -0.01 4.75 -11.37
CA TYR A 95 -1.03 3.75 -11.13
C TYR A 95 -1.88 3.54 -12.40
N PRO A 96 -1.97 2.31 -12.94
CA PRO A 96 -2.50 2.07 -14.28
C PRO A 96 -4.05 2.06 -14.30
N LEU A 97 -4.68 3.23 -14.13
CA LEU A 97 -6.13 3.43 -14.24
C LEU A 97 -6.52 4.60 -15.17
N GLY A 98 -5.71 4.85 -16.21
CA GLY A 98 -6.06 5.77 -17.30
C GLY A 98 -5.76 7.25 -17.05
N LYS A 99 -5.30 7.63 -15.86
CA LYS A 99 -4.66 8.93 -15.58
C LYS A 99 -3.20 8.72 -15.18
N PRO A 100 -2.27 9.63 -15.54
CA PRO A 100 -0.86 9.54 -15.16
C PRO A 100 -0.65 9.94 -13.68
N ASP A 101 -1.51 9.45 -12.79
CA ASP A 101 -1.42 9.71 -11.36
C ASP A 101 -0.46 8.71 -10.71
N THR A 102 0.37 9.18 -9.79
CA THR A 102 1.12 8.26 -8.92
C THR A 102 0.16 7.53 -7.97
N GLY A 103 0.58 6.39 -7.43
CA GLY A 103 -0.16 5.68 -6.39
C GLY A 103 -0.55 6.59 -5.23
N ARG A 104 0.33 7.51 -4.81
CA ARG A 104 0.09 8.50 -3.76
C ARG A 104 -1.09 9.40 -4.08
N VAL A 105 -1.21 9.86 -5.32
CA VAL A 105 -2.35 10.68 -5.77
C VAL A 105 -3.62 9.84 -5.84
N TYR A 106 -3.54 8.64 -6.41
CA TYR A 106 -4.70 7.75 -6.56
C TYR A 106 -5.27 7.33 -5.20
N PHE A 107 -4.46 6.74 -4.32
CA PHE A 107 -4.88 6.33 -2.98
C PHE A 107 -5.16 7.53 -2.07
N GLY A 108 -4.52 8.67 -2.31
CA GLY A 108 -4.83 9.91 -1.60
C GLY A 108 -6.27 10.37 -1.83
N ARG A 109 -6.77 10.32 -3.07
CA ARG A 109 -8.19 10.61 -3.35
C ARG A 109 -9.13 9.64 -2.63
N LEU A 110 -8.84 8.34 -2.69
CA LEU A 110 -9.64 7.33 -2.02
C LEU A 110 -9.64 7.51 -0.49
N ALA A 111 -8.49 7.83 0.10
CA ALA A 111 -8.38 8.12 1.53
C ALA A 111 -9.14 9.39 1.92
N ALA A 112 -9.10 10.44 1.09
CA ALA A 112 -9.83 11.68 1.31
C ALA A 112 -11.35 11.45 1.31
N GLU A 113 -11.86 10.70 0.33
CA GLU A 113 -13.28 10.32 0.27
C GLU A 113 -13.67 9.44 1.47
N ALA A 114 -12.83 8.47 1.85
CA ALA A 114 -13.10 7.59 2.98
C ALA A 114 -13.16 8.35 4.33
N VAL A 115 -12.27 9.33 4.55
CA VAL A 115 -12.30 10.15 5.76
C VAL A 115 -13.45 11.15 5.75
N GLU A 116 -13.86 11.66 4.58
CA GLU A 116 -15.04 12.52 4.48
C GLU A 116 -16.32 11.76 4.86
N ILE A 117 -16.47 10.51 4.40
CA ILE A 117 -17.58 9.64 4.81
C ILE A 117 -17.56 9.39 6.31
N TYR A 118 -16.37 9.13 6.88
CA TYR A 118 -16.20 8.96 8.32
C TYR A 118 -16.60 10.22 9.10
N ASN A 119 -16.13 11.39 8.67
CA ASN A 119 -16.46 12.69 9.26
C ASN A 119 -17.97 12.94 9.29
N LYS A 120 -18.66 12.69 8.18
CA LYS A 120 -20.13 12.81 8.10
C LYS A 120 -20.85 11.87 9.05
N ARG A 121 -20.36 10.63 9.20
CA ARG A 121 -20.97 9.62 10.08
C ARG A 121 -20.75 9.92 11.56
N GLU A 122 -19.56 10.34 11.94
CA GLU A 122 -19.15 10.51 13.35
C GLU A 122 -19.26 11.97 13.84
N GLY A 123 -19.58 12.93 12.97
CA GLY A 123 -19.61 14.35 13.31
C GLY A 123 -18.22 14.93 13.61
N THR A 124 -17.19 14.47 12.88
CA THR A 124 -15.79 14.91 13.05
C THR A 124 -15.30 15.71 11.84
N SER A 125 -14.08 16.25 11.92
CA SER A 125 -13.50 17.18 10.93
C SER A 125 -12.04 16.83 10.60
N PHE A 126 -11.76 15.55 10.34
CA PHE A 126 -10.41 15.13 9.97
C PHE A 126 -10.06 15.49 8.52
N GLU A 127 -8.85 15.99 8.30
CA GLU A 127 -8.29 16.28 6.99
C GLU A 127 -7.15 15.31 6.67
N LEU A 128 -7.14 14.75 5.46
CA LEU A 128 -6.05 13.88 4.99
C LEU A 128 -4.72 14.66 4.95
N VAL A 129 -3.66 14.06 5.51
CA VAL A 129 -2.29 14.56 5.44
C VAL A 129 -1.52 13.78 4.37
N GLU A 130 -1.41 12.47 4.53
CA GLU A 130 -0.69 11.61 3.59
C GLU A 130 -1.13 10.15 3.67
N VAL A 131 -0.87 9.39 2.59
CA VAL A 131 -1.00 7.93 2.59
C VAL A 131 0.33 7.33 3.05
N GLU A 132 0.29 6.57 4.13
CA GLU A 132 1.47 5.90 4.71
C GLU A 132 1.81 4.64 3.91
N LYS A 133 0.82 3.78 3.69
CA LYS A 133 0.96 2.53 2.94
C LYS A 133 -0.37 2.04 2.40
N THR A 134 -0.32 1.16 1.42
CA THR A 134 -1.50 0.51 0.88
C THR A 134 -1.18 -0.92 0.47
N ASN A 135 -2.05 -1.86 0.79
CA ASN A 135 -2.02 -3.21 0.22
C ASN A 135 -3.17 -3.37 -0.78
N ILE A 136 -2.92 -4.18 -1.80
CA ILE A 136 -3.84 -4.48 -2.90
C ILE A 136 -4.11 -5.98 -2.88
N TYR A 137 -5.39 -6.33 -2.89
CA TYR A 137 -5.83 -7.70 -3.14
C TYR A 137 -6.52 -7.76 -4.50
N LEU A 138 -6.00 -8.61 -5.36
CA LEU A 138 -6.44 -8.84 -6.74
C LEU A 138 -7.30 -10.09 -6.77
N ASN A 139 -8.61 -9.94 -6.96
CA ASN A 139 -9.52 -11.07 -7.18
C ASN A 139 -10.46 -10.72 -8.34
N SER A 140 -11.76 -10.90 -8.20
CA SER A 140 -12.80 -10.46 -9.16
C SER A 140 -12.92 -8.92 -9.24
N GLY A 141 -11.99 -8.19 -8.62
CA GLY A 141 -11.86 -6.75 -8.53
C GLY A 141 -10.57 -6.41 -7.79
N LYS A 142 -10.38 -5.12 -7.48
CA LYS A 142 -9.27 -4.65 -6.66
C LYS A 142 -9.80 -4.20 -5.30
N PHE A 143 -9.25 -4.76 -4.24
CA PHE A 143 -9.53 -4.32 -2.87
C PHE A 143 -8.28 -3.60 -2.35
N TYR A 144 -8.48 -2.41 -1.81
CA TYR A 144 -7.41 -1.58 -1.29
C TYR A 144 -7.53 -1.46 0.23
N PHE A 145 -6.43 -1.77 0.92
CA PHE A 145 -6.28 -1.65 2.36
C PHE A 145 -5.34 -0.47 2.62
N ILE A 146 -5.94 0.71 2.75
CA ILE A 146 -5.22 1.98 2.81
C ILE A 146 -4.99 2.36 4.26
N THR A 147 -3.73 2.58 4.64
CA THR A 147 -3.38 3.22 5.92
C THR A 147 -2.88 4.63 5.63
N PHE A 148 -3.46 5.62 6.29
CA PHE A 148 -3.19 7.03 6.01
C PHE A 148 -3.22 7.87 7.28
N VAL A 149 -2.56 9.01 7.26
CA VAL A 149 -2.54 9.98 8.36
C VAL A 149 -3.56 11.07 8.06
N ALA A 150 -4.39 11.40 9.05
CA ALA A 150 -5.28 12.56 9.00
C ALA A 150 -5.09 13.41 10.26
N LYS A 151 -5.32 14.71 10.14
CA LYS A 151 -5.24 15.67 11.26
C LYS A 151 -6.62 16.17 11.62
N ASP A 152 -6.86 16.43 12.91
CA ASP A 152 -8.09 17.10 13.35
C ASP A 152 -7.94 18.64 13.34
N SER A 153 -9.00 19.33 13.76
CA SER A 153 -9.03 20.79 13.86
C SER A 153 -8.05 21.39 14.86
N TRP A 154 -7.43 20.58 15.72
CA TRP A 154 -6.37 20.99 16.64
C TRP A 154 -4.97 20.59 16.13
N ASN A 155 -4.85 20.28 14.83
CA ASN A 155 -3.62 19.79 14.18
C ASN A 155 -3.07 18.49 14.77
N GLN A 156 -3.87 17.71 15.52
CA GLN A 156 -3.42 16.41 16.03
C GLN A 156 -3.56 15.34 14.95
N THR A 157 -2.45 14.67 14.65
CA THR A 157 -2.42 13.60 13.65
C THR A 157 -2.83 12.26 14.23
N LYS A 158 -3.65 11.51 13.49
CA LYS A 158 -4.07 10.13 13.79
C LYS A 158 -3.95 9.29 12.52
N LEU A 159 -3.55 8.02 12.66
CA LEU A 159 -3.65 7.08 11.53
C LEU A 159 -5.06 6.52 11.40
N PHE A 160 -5.51 6.42 10.17
CA PHE A 160 -6.75 5.79 9.79
C PHE A 160 -6.46 4.56 8.92
N GLN A 161 -7.45 3.68 8.88
CA GLN A 161 -7.52 2.51 8.04
C GLN A 161 -8.81 2.57 7.23
N ALA A 162 -8.71 2.43 5.91
CA ALA A 162 -9.84 2.32 5.01
C ALA A 162 -9.75 1.10 4.10
N LYS A 163 -10.87 0.38 3.97
CA LYS A 163 -11.06 -0.68 2.96
C LYS A 163 -11.89 -0.10 1.82
N VAL A 164 -11.33 -0.08 0.62
CA VAL A 164 -11.99 0.42 -0.59
C VAL A 164 -12.06 -0.70 -1.62
N ILE A 165 -13.21 -0.87 -2.25
CA ILE A 165 -13.50 -1.96 -3.17
C ILE A 165 -13.79 -1.37 -4.54
N HIS A 166 -13.00 -1.77 -5.52
CA HIS A 166 -13.15 -1.39 -6.91
C HIS A 166 -13.38 -2.64 -7.76
N VAL A 167 -14.66 -2.97 -7.97
CA VAL A 167 -15.06 -4.05 -8.87
C VAL A 167 -15.09 -3.51 -10.30
N PHE A 168 -14.55 -4.27 -11.25
CA PHE A 168 -14.56 -3.86 -12.66
C PHE A 168 -15.97 -3.53 -13.14
N CYS A 169 -16.10 -2.43 -13.88
CA CYS A 169 -17.37 -1.92 -14.42
C CYS A 169 -18.42 -1.54 -13.37
N ARG A 170 -18.02 -1.28 -12.12
CA ARG A 170 -18.90 -0.78 -11.04
C ARG A 170 -18.31 0.47 -10.38
N GLU A 171 -19.14 1.17 -9.62
CA GLU A 171 -18.70 2.29 -8.78
C GLU A 171 -17.74 1.82 -7.69
N ILE A 172 -16.85 2.72 -7.29
CA ILE A 172 -15.93 2.50 -6.16
C ILE A 172 -16.75 2.54 -4.88
N VAL A 173 -16.60 1.49 -4.06
CA VAL A 173 -17.31 1.38 -2.79
C VAL A 173 -16.33 1.53 -1.63
N HIS A 174 -16.58 2.52 -0.78
CA HIS A 174 -15.88 2.72 0.48
C HIS A 174 -16.50 1.80 1.55
N SER A 175 -15.92 0.61 1.74
CA SER A 175 -16.47 -0.42 2.63
C SER A 175 -16.46 0.03 4.09
N PHE A 176 -15.33 0.54 4.58
CA PHE A 176 -15.28 1.22 5.87
C PHE A 176 -14.05 2.13 5.98
N CYS A 177 -14.13 3.05 6.94
CA CYS A 177 -13.04 3.90 7.42
C CYS A 177 -13.09 3.96 8.95
N ARG A 178 -11.94 3.88 9.62
CA ARG A 178 -11.81 3.91 11.09
C ARG A 178 -10.43 4.39 11.51
N LEU A 179 -10.30 4.80 12.77
CA LEU A 179 -8.99 4.96 13.42
C LEU A 179 -8.27 3.61 13.45
N LYS A 180 -6.95 3.61 13.21
CA LYS A 180 -6.15 2.39 13.34
C LYS A 180 -6.24 1.91 14.79
N PRO A 181 -6.46 0.61 15.08
CA PRO A 181 -6.46 0.13 16.46
C PRO A 181 -5.09 0.32 17.13
N ASN A 182 -5.06 0.51 18.46
CA ASN A 182 -3.86 0.53 19.30
C ASN A 182 -2.79 1.59 18.94
N GLN A 183 -3.22 2.77 18.48
CA GLN A 183 -2.29 3.87 18.18
C GLN A 183 -1.80 4.53 19.47
N GLN A 184 -0.51 4.85 19.52
CA GLN A 184 -0.01 5.83 20.48
C GLN A 184 -0.33 7.22 19.92
N VAL A 185 -1.13 8.00 20.66
CA VAL A 185 -1.43 9.40 20.30
C VAL A 185 -0.12 10.18 20.36
N THR A 186 0.37 10.61 19.21
CA THR A 186 1.54 11.49 19.13
C THR A 186 1.03 12.88 18.75
N CYS A 187 1.06 13.80 19.72
CA CYS A 187 0.93 15.22 19.45
C CYS A 187 2.18 15.64 18.69
N VAL A 188 2.02 16.12 17.45
CA VAL A 188 3.14 16.63 16.67
C VAL A 188 3.13 18.14 16.81
N ASP A 189 4.08 18.67 17.57
CA ASP A 189 4.34 20.11 17.61
C ASP A 189 4.87 20.57 16.23
N GLU A 190 4.43 21.75 15.78
CA GLU A 190 4.70 22.32 14.44
C GLU A 190 6.21 22.45 14.11
N GLU A 191 7.09 22.35 15.10
CA GLU A 191 8.55 22.47 14.94
C GLU A 191 9.21 21.28 14.21
N SER A 192 8.54 20.14 14.09
CA SER A 192 9.14 18.94 13.46
C SER A 192 9.16 18.99 11.91
N PHE A 193 8.34 19.85 11.29
CA PHE A 193 8.36 20.06 9.84
C PHE A 193 9.51 20.97 9.38
N ALA A 194 10.09 21.77 10.27
CA ALA A 194 11.16 22.72 9.95
C ALA A 194 12.55 22.06 9.79
N LYS A 195 12.71 20.77 10.08
CA LYS A 195 14.01 20.06 10.01
C LYS A 195 14.23 19.24 8.74
N LYS A 196 13.25 19.12 7.83
CA LYS A 196 13.52 18.58 6.49
C LYS A 196 14.01 19.72 5.58
N ALA A 197 15.33 19.84 5.49
CA ALA A 197 16.03 20.82 4.66
C ALA A 197 15.55 20.78 3.20
N PRO A 198 15.41 21.93 2.51
CA PRO A 198 15.04 21.96 1.11
C PRO A 198 16.21 21.46 0.26
N ILE A 199 15.94 20.46 -0.59
CA ILE A 199 16.84 20.02 -1.66
C ILE A 199 17.15 21.23 -2.54
N SER A 200 18.42 21.60 -2.59
CA SER A 200 18.95 22.75 -3.32
C SER A 200 18.61 22.66 -4.80
N LYS A 201 17.90 23.68 -5.30
CA LYS A 201 17.87 24.00 -6.73
C LYS A 201 19.16 24.72 -7.08
N GLU A 202 20.23 23.99 -7.39
CA GLU A 202 21.42 24.56 -8.03
C GLU A 202 22.08 23.51 -8.93
N ALA A 203 21.61 23.44 -10.18
CA ALA A 203 22.41 22.96 -11.31
C ALA A 203 22.25 23.98 -12.44
N SER A 204 22.77 25.17 -12.18
CA SER A 204 22.84 26.29 -13.11
C SER A 204 23.78 25.94 -14.26
N ILE A 205 23.16 25.79 -15.42
CA ILE A 205 23.73 25.83 -16.77
C ILE A 205 24.96 26.74 -16.85
N THR A 206 26.15 26.17 -17.09
CA THR A 206 27.32 26.93 -17.56
C THR A 206 27.76 26.44 -18.94
N ARG A 207 27.02 26.87 -19.97
CA ARG A 207 27.54 26.92 -21.35
C ARG A 207 28.53 28.10 -21.45
N LYS A 208 29.83 27.85 -21.23
CA LYS A 208 30.88 28.82 -21.58
C LYS A 208 31.01 28.93 -23.10
N LYS A 209 30.42 29.99 -23.64
CA LYS A 209 30.54 30.49 -25.01
C LYS A 209 31.95 31.10 -25.19
N LYS A 210 32.89 30.36 -25.77
CA LYS A 210 34.20 30.91 -26.19
C LYS A 210 34.00 31.73 -27.46
N ARG A 211 33.90 33.06 -27.33
CA ARG A 211 34.03 34.00 -28.46
C ARG A 211 35.50 34.42 -28.59
N LYS A 212 36.07 34.12 -29.75
CA LYS A 212 37.27 34.75 -30.33
C LYS A 212 37.06 36.26 -30.48
N HIS A 213 38.10 37.06 -30.23
CA HIS A 213 38.65 38.12 -31.09
C HIS A 213 39.94 38.65 -30.43
N SER A 214 41.10 38.37 -31.03
CA SER A 214 42.01 39.31 -31.74
C SER A 214 42.67 40.32 -30.79
N ILE A 215 44.00 40.47 -30.79
CA ILE A 215 44.68 41.52 -31.57
C ILE A 215 46.21 41.24 -31.62
N THR A 216 46.76 41.61 -32.77
CA THR A 216 48.16 41.75 -33.23
C THR A 216 49.26 42.07 -32.21
N ASN A 217 50.42 41.45 -32.38
CA ASN A 217 51.62 42.04 -33.02
C ASN A 217 52.54 40.93 -33.52
#